data_AF-A0A330GVT4-F1
#
_entry.id   AF-A0A330GVT4-F1
#
_cell.length_a   1.000
_cell.length_b   1.000
_cell.length_c   1.000
_cell.angle_alpha   90.00
_cell.angle_beta   90.00
_cell.angle_gamma   90.00
#
_symmetry.space_group_name_H-M   'P 1'
#
loop_
_entity.id
_entity.type
_entity.pdbx_description
1 polymer ?
#
loop_
_entity_poly.entity_id
_entity_poly.type
_entity_poly.pdbx_seq_one_letter_code
_entity_poly.pdbx_strand_id
1 'polypeptide(L)' 'MEVHVVAVELIAKLRDAIDAIDDHLSEMDCVTLQALETRLPKNAAPGSAEMVMLLLIYREMKNRKGCA' A
#
# COMPACT_ATOMS: atom_id res chain seq x y z
N MET A 1 -17.12 -27.02 2.55
CA MET A 1 -15.76 -26.96 1.96
C MET A 1 -15.60 -25.79 0.98
N GLU A 2 -16.67 -25.25 0.38
CA GLU A 2 -16.62 -24.09 -0.54
C GLU A 2 -16.16 -22.76 0.10
N VAL A 3 -16.55 -22.46 1.34
CA VAL A 3 -16.23 -21.17 2.00
C VAL A 3 -14.72 -20.93 2.13
N HIS A 4 -13.93 -22.01 2.31
CA HIS A 4 -12.48 -21.91 2.43
C HIS A 4 -11.81 -21.58 1.09
N VAL A 5 -12.35 -22.06 -0.04
CA VAL A 5 -11.78 -21.80 -1.37
C VAL A 5 -11.97 -20.34 -1.76
N VAL A 6 -13.17 -19.79 -1.52
CA VAL A 6 -13.49 -18.38 -1.83
C VAL A 6 -12.64 -17.42 -0.99
N ALA A 7 -12.42 -17.73 0.29
CA ALA A 7 -11.58 -16.90 1.16
C ALA A 7 -10.11 -16.88 0.69
N VAL A 8 -9.57 -18.01 0.27
CA VAL A 8 -8.20 -18.12 -0.24
C VAL A 8 -8.04 -17.31 -1.54
N GLU A 9 -8.98 -17.41 -2.47
CA GLU A 9 -8.94 -16.65 -3.72
C GLU A 9 -9.03 -15.14 -3.48
N LEU A 10 -9.87 -14.71 -2.54
CA LEU A 10 -9.98 -13.30 -2.19
C LEU A 10 -8.68 -12.77 -1.59
N ILE A 11 -8.06 -13.52 -0.69
CA ILE A 11 -6.77 -13.15 -0.09
C ILE A 11 -5.66 -13.10 -1.15
N ALA A 12 -5.65 -14.04 -2.10
CA ALA A 12 -4.71 -14.02 -3.21
C ALA A 12 -4.87 -12.76 -4.06
N LYS A 13 -6.09 -12.42 -4.48
CA LYS A 13 -6.36 -11.19 -5.25
C LYS A 13 -6.00 -9.92 -4.49
N LEU A 14 -6.24 -9.90 -3.18
CA LEU A 14 -5.84 -8.77 -2.34
C LEU A 14 -4.31 -8.63 -2.28
N ARG A 15 -3.58 -9.75 -2.19
CA ARG A 15 -2.12 -9.74 -2.27
C ARG A 15 -1.64 -9.22 -3.61
N ASP A 16 -2.16 -9.74 -4.71
CA ASP A 16 -1.77 -9.31 -6.06
C ASP A 16 -1.98 -7.80 -6.24
N ALA A 17 -3.08 -7.25 -5.71
CA ALA A 17 -3.35 -5.83 -5.74
C ALA A 17 -2.35 -5.01 -4.88
N ILE A 18 -1.99 -5.52 -3.70
CA ILE A 18 -0.99 -4.88 -2.83
C ILE A 18 0.39 -4.88 -3.51
N ASP A 19 0.78 -6.01 -4.09
CA ASP A 19 2.08 -6.17 -4.77
C ASP A 19 2.17 -5.22 -5.97
N ALA A 20 1.10 -5.11 -6.78
CA ALA A 20 1.06 -4.15 -7.89
C ALA A 20 1.16 -2.68 -7.44
N ILE A 21 0.63 -2.34 -6.26
CA ILE A 21 0.77 -1.00 -5.68
C ILE A 21 2.22 -0.79 -5.19
N ASP A 22 2.83 -1.77 -4.53
CA ASP A 22 4.23 -1.72 -4.06
C ASP A 22 5.18 -1.48 -5.25
N ASP A 23 5.00 -2.24 -6.33
CA ASP A 23 5.75 -2.09 -7.58
C ASP A 23 5.57 -0.67 -8.17
N HIS A 24 4.34 -0.17 -8.25
CA HIS A 24 4.08 1.17 -8.77
C HIS A 24 4.71 2.27 -7.91
N LEU A 25 4.65 2.15 -6.57
CA LEU A 25 5.30 3.09 -5.65
C LEU A 25 6.82 3.04 -5.79
N SER A 26 7.40 1.87 -6.07
CA SER A 26 8.84 1.69 -6.27
C SER A 26 9.39 2.45 -7.49
N GLU A 27 8.54 2.72 -8.48
CA GLU A 27 8.91 3.47 -9.68
C GLU A 27 8.76 4.99 -9.52
N MET A 28 7.97 5.45 -8.54
CA MET A 28 7.77 6.89 -8.28
C MET A 28 9.04 7.55 -7.76
N ASP A 29 9.23 8.85 -7.96
CA ASP A 29 10.29 9.62 -7.30
C ASP A 29 9.91 10.06 -5.88
N CYS A 30 10.88 10.50 -5.07
CA CYS A 30 10.64 10.91 -3.68
C CYS A 30 9.65 12.08 -3.54
N VAL A 31 9.66 13.05 -4.46
CA VAL A 31 8.78 14.23 -4.37
C VAL A 31 7.34 13.80 -4.62
N THR A 32 7.13 12.92 -5.60
CA THR A 32 5.82 12.33 -5.88
C THR A 32 5.32 11.48 -4.72
N LEU A 33 6.17 10.66 -4.09
CA LEU A 33 5.82 9.88 -2.90
C LEU A 33 5.44 10.75 -1.70
N GLN A 34 6.19 11.82 -1.44
CA GLN A 34 5.87 12.79 -0.38
C GLN A 34 4.56 13.53 -0.67
N ALA A 35 4.34 13.97 -1.91
CA ALA A 35 3.09 14.59 -2.30
C ALA A 35 1.90 13.65 -2.07
N LEU A 36 2.07 12.36 -2.38
CA LEU A 36 1.04 11.35 -2.15
C LEU A 36 0.79 11.11 -0.64
N GLU A 37 1.82 11.06 0.17
CA GLU A 37 1.73 10.96 1.64
C GLU A 37 0.87 12.09 2.23
N THR A 38 1.11 13.33 1.79
CA THR A 38 0.39 14.51 2.32
C THR A 38 -1.10 14.53 1.96
N ARG A 39 -1.52 13.77 0.95
CA ARG A 39 -2.92 13.72 0.48
C ARG A 39 -3.74 12.66 1.21
N LEU A 40 -3.11 11.74 1.94
CA LEU A 40 -3.80 10.68 2.65
C LEU A 40 -4.14 11.08 4.09
N PRO A 41 -5.30 10.66 4.61
CA PRO A 41 -5.67 10.93 5.99
C PRO A 41 -4.76 10.14 6.95
N LYS A 42 -4.06 10.86 7.85
CA LYS A 42 -3.17 10.26 8.87
C LYS A 42 -3.91 9.46 9.95
N ASN A 43 -5.22 9.63 10.03
CA ASN A 43 -6.14 8.96 10.95
C ASN A 43 -7.11 8.02 10.20
N ALA A 44 -6.68 7.45 9.07
CA ALA A 44 -7.46 6.46 8.34
C ALA A 44 -7.93 5.32 9.24
N ALA A 45 -9.14 4.80 8.98
CA ALA A 45 -9.70 3.72 9.77
C ALA A 45 -8.83 2.45 9.65
N PRO A 46 -8.64 1.66 10.73
CA PRO A 46 -7.90 0.42 10.67
C PRO A 46 -8.43 -0.53 9.60
N GLY A 47 -7.55 -1.04 8.74
CA GLY A 47 -7.91 -1.96 7.65
C GLY A 47 -8.56 -1.30 6.43
N SER A 48 -8.68 0.03 6.40
CA SER A 48 -9.12 0.76 5.21
C SER A 48 -8.03 0.75 4.11
N ALA A 49 -8.46 0.98 2.87
CA ALA A 49 -7.55 1.11 1.74
C ALA A 49 -6.58 2.28 1.94
N GLU A 50 -7.06 3.39 2.51
CA GLU A 50 -6.26 4.57 2.82
C GLU A 50 -5.17 4.25 3.84
N MET A 51 -5.47 3.46 4.88
CA MET A 51 -4.45 3.02 5.85
C MET A 51 -3.40 2.13 5.17
N VAL A 52 -3.83 1.16 4.35
CA VAL A 52 -2.90 0.26 3.64
C VAL A 52 -2.00 1.07 2.70
N MET A 53 -2.57 1.98 1.92
CA MET A 53 -1.81 2.86 1.03
C MET A 53 -0.77 3.70 1.78
N LEU A 54 -1.16 4.30 2.92
CA LEU A 54 -0.26 5.10 3.75
C LEU A 54 0.91 4.25 4.29
N LEU A 55 0.64 3.01 4.71
CA LEU A 55 1.69 2.07 5.16
C LEU A 55 2.66 1.70 4.05
N LEU A 56 2.16 1.46 2.83
CA LEU A 56 3.00 1.14 1.68
C LEU A 56 3.90 2.31 1.29
N ILE A 57 3.35 3.54 1.26
CA ILE A 57 4.14 4.75 1.00
C ILE A 57 5.22 4.95 2.07
N TYR A 58 4.88 4.86 3.36
CA TYR A 58 5.87 4.99 4.43
C TYR A 58 6.95 3.90 4.37
N ARG A 59 6.57 2.66 4.04
CA ARG A 59 7.52 1.56 3.85
C ARG A 59 8.50 1.88 2.73
N GLU A 60 7.99 2.35 1.60
CA GLU A 60 8.83 2.66 0.44
C GLU A 60 9.74 3.86 0.69
N MET A 61 9.21 4.94 1.27
CA MET A 61 10.02 6.09 1.70
C MET A 61 11.10 5.70 2.71
N LYS A 62 10.83 4.75 3.62
CA LYS A 62 11.80 4.24 4.59
C LYS A 62 12.89 3.39 3.94
N ASN A 63 12.54 2.58 2.93
CA ASN A 63 13.50 1.77 2.18
C ASN A 63 14.51 2.65 1.43
N ARG A 64 14.06 3.82 0.98
CA ARG A 64 14.89 4.83 0.31
C ARG A 64 15.56 5.72 1.34
N LYS A 65 16.83 5.45 1.64
CA LYS A 65 17.68 6.32 2.46
C LYS A 65 17.82 7.71 1.80
N GLY A 66 16.86 8.62 2.00
CA GLY A 66 16.88 9.97 1.42
C GLY A 66 15.52 10.56 1.02
N CYS A 67 14.40 9.84 1.09
CA CYS A 67 13.07 10.43 0.85
C CYS A 67 12.48 11.15 2.09
N ALA A 68 13.29 11.49 3.10
CA ALA A 68 12.83 12.16 4.32
C ALA A 68 12.86 13.68 4.18
#